data_AF-A0A497Q7U9-F1
#
_entry.id   AF-A0A497Q7U9-F1
#
_cell.length_a   1.000
_cell.length_b   1.000
_cell.length_c   1.000
_cell.angle_alpha   90.00
_cell.angle_beta   90.00
_cell.angle_gamma   90.00
#
_symmetry.space_group_name_H-M   'P 1'
#
loop_
_entity.id
_entity.type
_entity.pdbx_description
1 polymer ?
#
loop_
_entity_poly.entity_id
_entity_poly.type
_entity_poly.pdbx_seq_one_letter_code
_entity_poly.pdbx_strand_id
1 'polypeptide(L)'
;MSMKVWRAEGEYVKRKKVLAFSKELLGESESRVRERLLSELGSRHRVKRKDIQITEIKEIKPEEVRSLELRKILGVESEFA
;
A
#
# COMPACT_ATOMS: atom_id res chain seq x y z
N MET A 1 -8.40 -17.33 -7.06
CA MET A 1 -7.52 -16.16 -7.32
C MET A 1 -6.44 -16.15 -6.26
N SER A 2 -5.18 -15.91 -6.62
CA SER A 2 -4.05 -15.85 -5.68
C SER A 2 -3.83 -14.42 -5.20
N MET A 3 -3.67 -14.26 -3.89
CA MET A 3 -3.37 -12.96 -3.29
C MET A 3 -1.87 -12.73 -3.32
N LYS A 4 -1.46 -11.56 -3.80
CA LYS A 4 -0.06 -11.13 -3.87
C LYS A 4 0.14 -9.92 -2.99
N VAL A 5 1.39 -9.66 -2.62
CA VAL A 5 1.77 -8.46 -1.87
C VAL A 5 2.30 -7.42 -2.82
N TRP A 6 1.83 -6.19 -2.64
CA TRP A 6 2.20 -5.07 -3.46
C TRP A 6 2.69 -3.93 -2.58
N ARG A 7 3.74 -3.24 -3.01
CA ARG A 7 4.19 -1.97 -2.43
C ARG A 7 3.80 -0.86 -3.40
N ALA A 8 3.05 0.10 -2.89
CA ALA A 8 2.67 1.31 -3.61
C ALA A 8 3.32 2.52 -2.98
N GLU A 9 3.95 3.35 -3.81
CA GLU A 9 4.66 4.54 -3.40
C GLU A 9 4.14 5.75 -4.17
N GLY A 10 4.27 6.92 -3.57
CA GLY A 10 3.85 8.16 -4.20
C GLY A 10 3.74 9.28 -3.22
N GLU A 11 2.99 10.29 -3.61
CA GLU A 11 2.75 11.50 -2.84
C GLU A 11 1.30 11.95 -2.95
N TYR A 12 0.87 12.74 -1.97
CA TYR A 12 -0.40 13.44 -2.05
C TYR A 12 -0.31 14.85 -1.47
N VAL A 13 -1.18 15.72 -1.96
CA VAL A 13 -1.29 17.10 -1.48
C VAL A 13 -2.35 17.18 -0.39
N LYS A 14 -1.96 17.69 0.78
CA LYS A 14 -2.88 17.99 1.88
C LYS A 14 -2.52 19.30 2.53
N ARG A 15 -3.50 20.21 2.63
CA ARG A 15 -3.31 21.55 3.22
C ARG A 15 -2.09 22.30 2.64
N LYS A 16 -1.95 22.28 1.30
CA LYS A 16 -0.82 22.88 0.55
C LYS A 16 0.56 22.27 0.84
N LYS A 17 0.62 21.10 1.47
CA LYS A 17 1.85 20.34 1.67
C LYS A 17 1.83 19.06 0.84
N VAL A 18 2.95 18.74 0.23
CA VAL A 18 3.22 17.45 -0.40
C VAL A 18 3.65 16.48 0.69
N LEU A 19 3.01 15.31 0.75
CA LEU A 19 3.32 14.24 1.70
C LEU A 19 3.56 12.95 0.93
N ALA A 20 4.73 12.36 1.09
CA ALA A 20 5.03 11.05 0.54
C ALA A 20 4.29 9.95 1.32
N PHE A 21 3.96 8.86 0.64
CA PHE A 21 3.47 7.63 1.23
C PHE A 21 4.20 6.43 0.63
N SER A 22 4.38 5.39 1.45
CA SER A 22 4.79 4.06 1.04
C SER A 22 3.89 3.09 1.78
N LYS A 23 3.10 2.31 1.04
CA LYS A 23 2.04 1.46 1.59
C LYS A 23 2.14 0.07 0.99
N GLU A 24 2.14 -0.93 1.85
CA GLU A 24 2.06 -2.34 1.45
C GLU A 24 0.62 -2.82 1.56
N LEU A 25 0.16 -3.58 0.56
CA LEU A 25 -1.23 -4.00 0.40
C LEU A 25 -1.29 -5.40 -0.19
N LEU A 26 -2.30 -6.17 0.21
CA LEU A 26 -2.67 -7.41 -0.45
C LEU A 26 -3.66 -7.13 -1.59
N GLY A 27 -3.44 -7.78 -2.73
CA GLY A 27 -4.37 -7.73 -3.85
C GLY A 27 -4.06 -8.76 -4.92
N GLU A 28 -5.07 -9.01 -5.76
CA GLU A 28 -5.01 -10.01 -6.85
C GLU A 28 -4.37 -9.43 -8.12
N SER A 29 -4.41 -8.10 -8.29
CA SER A 29 -3.85 -7.39 -9.43
C SER A 29 -3.50 -5.95 -9.05
N GLU A 30 -2.60 -5.34 -9.82
CA GLU A 30 -2.21 -3.95 -9.65
C GLU A 30 -3.41 -2.99 -9.69
N SER A 31 -4.36 -3.20 -10.61
CA SER A 31 -5.57 -2.37 -10.72
C SER A 31 -6.42 -2.42 -9.46
N ARG A 32 -6.61 -3.61 -8.88
CA ARG A 32 -7.38 -3.78 -7.64
C ARG A 32 -6.68 -3.15 -6.44
N VAL A 33 -5.35 -3.26 -6.38
CA VAL A 33 -4.51 -2.61 -5.36
C VAL A 33 -4.60 -1.09 -5.48
N ARG A 34 -4.50 -0.56 -6.69
CA ARG A 34 -4.61 0.88 -6.97
C ARG A 34 -5.95 1.45 -6.52
N GLU A 35 -7.06 0.80 -6.87
CA GLU A 35 -8.40 1.24 -6.47
C GLU A 35 -8.58 1.21 -4.95
N ARG A 36 -8.06 0.17 -4.29
CA ARG A 36 -8.06 0.05 -2.83
C ARG A 36 -7.23 1.15 -2.17
N LEU A 37 -6.03 1.42 -2.68
CA LEU A 37 -5.15 2.49 -2.18
C LEU A 37 -5.84 3.86 -2.27
N LEU A 38 -6.42 4.20 -3.43
CA LEU A 38 -7.14 5.47 -3.62
C LEU A 38 -8.33 5.59 -2.65
N SER A 39 -9.06 4.49 -2.43
CA SER A 39 -10.19 4.45 -1.50
C SER A 39 -9.75 4.62 -0.03
N GLU A 40 -8.62 4.02 0.38
CA GLU A 40 -8.07 4.17 1.73
C GLU A 40 -7.56 5.60 1.96
N LEU A 41 -6.82 6.18 1.01
CA LEU A 41 -6.35 7.57 1.09
C LEU A 41 -7.53 8.56 1.14
N GLY A 42 -8.59 8.31 0.37
CA GLY A 42 -9.81 9.12 0.40
C GLY A 42 -10.57 9.04 1.72
N SER A 43 -10.80 7.83 2.25
CA SER A 43 -11.61 7.63 3.45
C SER A 43 -10.87 8.00 4.74
N ARG A 44 -9.64 7.51 4.90
CA ARG A 44 -8.84 7.66 6.14
C ARG A 44 -8.09 8.99 6.19
N HIS A 45 -7.56 9.46 5.06
CA HIS A 45 -6.73 10.67 5.02
C HIS A 45 -7.47 11.90 4.48
N ARG A 46 -8.71 11.73 3.98
CA ARG A 46 -9.56 12.79 3.40
C ARG A 46 -8.88 13.50 2.22
N VAL A 47 -8.21 12.73 1.37
CA VAL A 47 -7.47 13.21 0.19
C VAL A 47 -8.31 12.95 -1.07
N LYS A 48 -8.40 13.93 -1.98
CA LYS A 48 -9.12 13.74 -3.25
C LYS A 48 -8.25 12.95 -4.22
N ARG A 49 -8.85 12.11 -5.08
CA ARG A 49 -8.11 11.30 -6.08
C ARG A 49 -7.18 12.13 -6.96
N LYS A 50 -7.60 13.35 -7.34
CA LYS A 50 -6.80 14.28 -8.15
C LYS A 50 -5.56 14.85 -7.44
N ASP A 51 -5.53 14.76 -6.11
CA ASP A 51 -4.43 15.27 -5.28
C ASP A 51 -3.46 14.14 -4.90
N ILE A 52 -3.61 12.94 -5.49
CA ILE A 52 -2.76 11.76 -5.25
C ILE A 52 -1.98 11.47 -6.53
N GLN A 53 -0.66 11.36 -6.40
CA GLN A 53 0.23 10.90 -7.44
C GLN A 53 0.90 9.61 -6.99
N ILE A 54 0.64 8.52 -7.72
CA ILE A 54 1.26 7.23 -7.47
C ILE A 54 2.48 7.14 -8.38
N THR A 55 3.67 6.95 -7.82
CA THR A 55 4.92 6.86 -8.58
C THR A 55 5.24 5.42 -8.96
N GLU A 56 4.92 4.46 -8.09
CA GLU A 56 5.18 3.04 -8.34
C GLU A 56 4.12 2.17 -7.67
N ILE A 57 3.71 1.10 -8.34
CA ILE A 57 3.04 -0.04 -7.72
C ILE A 57 3.76 -1.29 -8.22
N LYS A 58 4.38 -2.04 -7.31
CA LYS A 58 5.10 -3.27 -7.67
C LYS A 58 4.72 -4.42 -6.77
N GLU A 59 4.66 -5.60 -7.36
CA GLU A 59 4.59 -6.86 -6.62
C GLU A 59 5.92 -7.07 -5.89
N ILE A 60 5.85 -7.46 -4.61
CA ILE A 60 7.02 -7.75 -3.78
C ILE A 60 6.88 -9.15 -3.18
N LYS A 61 7.99 -9.79 -2.82
CA LYS A 61 7.94 -11.06 -2.12
C LYS A 61 7.45 -10.87 -0.68
N PRO A 62 6.74 -11.86 -0.09
CA PRO A 62 6.33 -11.81 1.32
C PRO A 62 7.47 -11.51 2.30
N GLU A 63 8.68 -11.98 2.00
CA GLU A 63 9.91 -11.77 2.79
C GLU A 63 10.35 -10.31 2.86
N GLU A 64 10.03 -9.52 1.84
CA GLU A 64 10.42 -8.10 1.72
C GLU A 64 9.43 -7.15 2.41
N VAL A 65 8.32 -7.69 2.91
CA VAL A 65 7.24 -6.93 3.55
C VAL A 65 7.72 -6.33 4.88
N ARG A 66 7.51 -5.04 5.05
CA ARG A 66 7.92 -4.29 6.24
C ARG A 66 6.77 -4.10 7.23
N SER A 67 5.54 -4.11 6.75
CA SER A 67 4.34 -4.00 7.59
C SER A 67 4.18 -5.22 8.49
N LEU A 68 4.28 -5.02 9.81
CA LEU A 68 4.11 -6.07 10.81
C LEU A 68 2.77 -6.79 10.68
N GLU A 69 1.68 -6.06 10.41
CA GLU A 69 0.35 -6.63 10.21
C GLU A 69 0.31 -7.57 9.00
N LEU A 70 0.95 -7.19 7.90
CA LEU A 70 0.99 -8.03 6.71
C LEU A 70 1.92 -9.23 6.87
N ARG A 71 3.06 -9.07 7.54
CA ARG A 71 3.96 -10.19 7.86
C ARG A 71 3.25 -11.27 8.68
N LYS A 72 2.43 -10.86 9.65
CA LYS A 72 1.54 -11.75 10.43
C LYS A 72 0.55 -12.51 9.54
N ILE A 73 -0.17 -11.79 8.68
CA ILE A 73 -1.16 -12.37 7.77
C ILE A 73 -0.52 -13.37 6.79
N LEU A 74 0.69 -13.05 6.32
CA LEU A 74 1.43 -13.86 5.36
C LEU A 74 2.21 -15.02 6.00
N GLY A 75 2.25 -15.12 7.33
CA GLY A 75 2.99 -16.16 8.04
C GLY A 75 4.51 -16.07 7.85
N VAL A 76 5.04 -14.87 7.57
CA VAL A 76 6.48 -14.63 7.37
C VAL A 76 7.20 -14.38 8.69
N GLU A 77 6.48 -14.42 9.82
CA GLU A 77 7.09 -14.55 11.14
C GLU A 77 7.55 -16.00 11.33
N SER A 78 8.80 -16.27 10.97
CA SER A 78 9.63 -17.19 11.75
C SER A 78 10.00 -16.46 13.03
N GLU A 79 9.42 -16.91 14.14
CA GLU A 79 9.88 -16.80 15.53
C GLU A 79 10.55 -15.47 15.94
N PHE A 80 9.84 -14.67 16.75
CA PHE A 80 10.54 -13.82 17.72
C PHE A 80 10.72 -14.62 19.01
N ALA A 81 12.00 -14.78 19.36
CA ALA A 81 12.54 -15.33 20.59
C ALA A 81 12.02 -14.64 21.87
#